data_AF-A0A7W1M0P9-F1
#
_entry.id   AF-A0A7W1M0P9-F1
#
_cell.length_a   1.000
_cell.length_b   1.000
_cell.length_c   1.000
_cell.angle_alpha   90.00
_cell.angle_beta   90.00
_cell.angle_gamma   90.00
#
_symmetry.space_group_name_H-M   'P 1'
#
loop_
_entity.id
_entity.type
_entity.pdbx_description
1 polymer ?
#
loop_
_entity_poly.entity_id
_entity_poly.type
_entity_poly.pdbx_seq_one_letter_code
_entity_poly.pdbx_strand_id
1 'polypeptide(L)'
;MAHPFICPNCGHRTTELDRNIGFTRQPKGCPKCGFAFLFELLDDYYPAPDAAFFVCDGEGRVVGCGKNSFAFTGLEEEEVIGQRVDQVLGLRFSNGEDPVATVLEWGVRKLEVPVEVSGERDVAANAKADMFPAYDDDGGLLLVLTPDK
;
A
#
# COMPACT_ATOMS: atom_id res chain seq x y z
N MET A 1 -6.82 -20.81 -11.46
CA MET A 1 -6.52 -20.78 -10.01
C MET A 1 -7.13 -19.50 -9.49
N ALA A 2 -7.69 -19.47 -8.28
CA ALA A 2 -8.31 -18.23 -7.80
C ALA A 2 -7.22 -17.28 -7.28
N HIS A 3 -7.30 -16.00 -7.66
CA HIS A 3 -6.34 -14.96 -7.37
C HIS A 3 -6.88 -14.08 -6.23
N PRO A 4 -6.18 -13.96 -5.09
CA PRO A 4 -6.58 -13.10 -3.99
C PRO A 4 -6.22 -11.64 -4.29
N PHE A 5 -7.17 -10.74 -4.08
CA PHE A 5 -7.02 -9.30 -4.32
C PHE A 5 -7.41 -8.48 -3.09
N ILE A 6 -6.79 -7.32 -2.94
CA ILE A 6 -7.17 -6.30 -1.96
C ILE A 6 -7.41 -4.96 -2.63
N CYS A 7 -8.47 -4.27 -2.22
CA CYS A 7 -8.70 -2.89 -2.60
C CYS A 7 -7.77 -1.99 -1.80
N PRO A 8 -6.89 -1.21 -2.45
CA PRO A 8 -5.97 -0.37 -1.73
C PRO A 8 -6.66 0.84 -1.09
N ASN A 9 -7.87 1.21 -1.55
CA ASN A 9 -8.64 2.26 -0.92
C ASN A 9 -9.37 1.76 0.34
N CYS A 10 -10.27 0.79 0.23
CA CYS A 10 -11.12 0.39 1.36
C CYS A 10 -10.69 -0.88 2.11
N GLY A 11 -9.60 -1.53 1.69
CA GLY A 11 -9.11 -2.79 2.28
C GLY A 11 -10.03 -4.00 2.03
N HIS A 12 -11.04 -3.88 1.16
CA HIS A 12 -11.93 -4.99 0.81
C HIS A 12 -11.18 -6.05 0.02
N ARG A 13 -11.30 -7.30 0.48
CA ARG A 13 -10.77 -8.47 -0.22
C ARG A 13 -11.79 -9.07 -1.17
N THR A 14 -11.30 -9.51 -2.32
CA THR A 14 -12.04 -10.38 -3.24
C THR A 14 -11.13 -11.50 -3.74
N THR A 15 -11.75 -12.56 -4.24
CA THR A 15 -11.07 -13.69 -4.84
C THR A 15 -11.66 -13.89 -6.22
N GLU A 16 -10.81 -13.81 -7.25
CA GLU A 16 -11.25 -13.77 -8.63
C GLU A 16 -10.63 -14.90 -9.45
N LEU A 17 -11.31 -15.38 -10.48
CA LEU A 17 -10.76 -16.41 -11.38
C LEU A 17 -9.76 -15.82 -12.39
N ASP A 18 -9.94 -14.56 -12.76
CA ASP A 18 -9.16 -13.84 -13.76
C ASP A 18 -8.59 -12.56 -13.15
N ARG A 19 -7.39 -12.16 -13.60
CA ARG A 19 -6.72 -10.92 -13.16
C ARG A 19 -7.34 -9.66 -13.76
N ASN A 20 -7.83 -9.77 -14.98
CA ASN A 20 -8.36 -8.64 -15.75
C ASN A 20 -9.87 -8.76 -15.96
N ILE A 21 -10.47 -7.67 -16.43
CA ILE A 21 -11.87 -7.67 -16.83
C ILE A 21 -12.01 -8.46 -18.14
N GLY A 22 -12.61 -9.65 -18.07
CA GLY A 22 -12.80 -10.53 -19.22
C GLY A 22 -11.48 -10.84 -19.94
N PHE A 23 -11.45 -10.68 -21.27
CA PHE A 23 -10.25 -10.88 -22.09
C PHE A 23 -9.48 -9.57 -22.37
N THR A 24 -9.57 -8.58 -21.51
CA THR A 24 -8.87 -7.29 -21.66
C THR A 24 -7.57 -7.24 -20.86
N ARG A 25 -6.83 -6.12 -20.99
CA ARG A 25 -5.70 -5.76 -20.11
C ARG A 25 -6.11 -4.83 -18.96
N GLN A 26 -7.41 -4.54 -18.82
CA GLN A 26 -7.86 -3.61 -17.78
C GLN A 26 -7.91 -4.30 -16.42
N PRO A 27 -7.29 -3.71 -15.38
CA PRO A 27 -7.37 -4.23 -14.03
C PRO A 27 -8.81 -4.15 -13.51
N LYS A 28 -9.14 -5.05 -12.59
CA LYS A 28 -10.46 -5.07 -11.95
C LYS A 28 -10.57 -3.96 -10.92
N GLY A 29 -11.66 -3.21 -10.95
CA GLY A 29 -12.02 -2.26 -9.90
C GLY A 29 -12.64 -2.92 -8.67
N CYS A 30 -12.67 -2.20 -7.56
CA CYS A 30 -13.26 -2.68 -6.32
C CYS A 30 -14.80 -2.67 -6.39
N PRO A 31 -15.48 -3.83 -6.20
CA PRO A 31 -16.94 -3.90 -6.24
C PRO A 31 -17.62 -3.24 -5.04
N LYS A 32 -16.87 -2.96 -3.96
CA LYS A 32 -17.41 -2.38 -2.72
C LYS A 32 -17.42 -0.85 -2.73
N CYS A 33 -16.33 -0.22 -3.16
CA CYS A 33 -16.17 1.24 -3.08
C CYS A 33 -15.94 1.92 -4.44
N GLY A 34 -15.89 1.16 -5.54
CA GLY A 34 -15.71 1.71 -6.89
C GLY A 34 -14.29 2.18 -7.21
N PHE A 35 -13.29 1.87 -6.37
CA PHE A 35 -11.90 2.22 -6.66
C PHE A 35 -11.42 1.52 -7.94
N ALA A 36 -10.58 2.17 -8.73
CA ALA A 36 -10.35 1.82 -10.14
C ALA A 36 -9.63 0.47 -10.34
N PHE A 37 -8.82 0.03 -9.39
CA PHE A 37 -8.03 -1.20 -9.51
C PHE A 37 -7.85 -1.92 -8.16
N LEU A 38 -7.30 -3.13 -8.19
CA LEU A 38 -7.04 -3.98 -7.02
C LEU A 38 -5.60 -4.50 -7.05
N PHE A 39 -4.99 -4.67 -5.88
CA PHE A 39 -3.67 -5.31 -5.76
C PHE A 39 -3.82 -6.81 -5.58
N GLU A 40 -3.08 -7.60 -6.36
CA GLU A 40 -2.98 -9.05 -6.17
C GLU A 40 -2.03 -9.37 -5.00
N LEU A 41 -2.47 -10.23 -4.08
CA LEU A 41 -1.73 -10.53 -2.84
C LEU A 41 -0.84 -11.79 -2.92
N LEU A 42 -1.06 -12.62 -3.95
CA LEU A 42 -0.54 -13.99 -4.16
C LEU A 42 -0.86 -15.01 -3.04
N ASP A 43 -0.95 -14.58 -1.79
CA ASP A 43 -1.41 -15.36 -0.63
C ASP A 43 -2.45 -14.60 0.19
N ASP A 44 -3.03 -15.27 1.17
CA ASP A 44 -3.93 -14.66 2.13
C ASP A 44 -3.19 -13.62 3.00
N TYR A 45 -3.71 -12.40 3.00
CA TYR A 45 -3.27 -11.30 3.85
C TYR A 45 -4.49 -10.68 4.52
N TYR A 46 -4.40 -10.26 5.79
CA TYR A 46 -5.47 -9.55 6.50
C TYR A 46 -4.93 -8.33 7.27
N PRO A 47 -5.14 -7.08 6.79
CA PRO A 47 -4.71 -5.88 7.49
C PRO A 47 -5.52 -5.70 8.77
N ALA A 48 -4.90 -5.05 9.75
CA ALA A 48 -5.59 -4.63 10.95
C ALA A 48 -6.75 -3.64 10.63
N PRO A 49 -7.75 -3.53 11.52
CA PRO A 49 -8.87 -2.62 11.34
C PRO A 49 -8.44 -1.15 11.16
N ASP A 50 -7.46 -0.72 11.95
CA ASP A 50 -6.84 0.60 12.02
C ASP A 50 -5.68 0.81 11.04
N ALA A 51 -5.32 -0.22 10.25
CA ALA A 51 -4.24 -0.10 9.28
C ALA A 51 -4.55 0.98 8.22
N ALA A 52 -3.55 1.81 7.95
CA ALA A 52 -3.51 2.89 6.98
C ALA A 52 -2.95 2.42 5.64
N PHE A 53 -3.51 2.91 4.54
CA PHE A 53 -3.20 2.43 3.19
C PHE A 53 -2.65 3.55 2.32
N PHE A 54 -1.57 3.26 1.58
CA PHE A 54 -0.96 4.17 0.62
C PHE A 54 -0.62 3.42 -0.66
N VAL A 55 -1.03 3.97 -1.80
CA VAL A 55 -0.71 3.44 -3.13
C VAL A 55 0.40 4.28 -3.72
N CYS A 56 1.44 3.62 -4.23
CA CYS A 56 2.57 4.26 -4.85
C CYS A 56 2.78 3.74 -6.28
N ASP A 57 3.34 4.60 -7.14
CA ASP A 57 3.83 4.22 -8.46
C ASP A 57 5.17 3.47 -8.40
N GLY A 58 5.72 3.09 -9.55
CA GLY A 58 7.00 2.40 -9.69
C GLY A 58 8.22 3.17 -9.18
N GLU A 59 8.12 4.49 -8.99
CA GLU A 59 9.17 5.32 -8.38
C GLU A 59 9.01 5.48 -6.85
N GLY A 60 7.95 4.88 -6.28
CA GLY A 60 7.60 4.99 -4.87
C GLY A 60 6.90 6.30 -4.51
N ARG A 61 6.33 7.02 -5.49
CA ARG A 61 5.55 8.23 -5.24
C ARG A 61 4.10 7.88 -4.94
N VAL A 62 3.51 8.55 -3.96
CA VAL A 62 2.11 8.30 -3.59
C VAL A 62 1.18 8.78 -4.72
N VAL A 63 0.29 7.88 -5.16
CA VAL A 63 -0.74 8.14 -6.19
C VAL A 63 -2.16 7.97 -5.67
N GLY A 64 -2.31 7.51 -4.42
CA GLY A 64 -3.59 7.43 -3.76
C GLY A 64 -3.45 7.16 -2.26
N CYS A 65 -4.31 7.80 -1.48
CA CYS A 65 -4.45 7.54 -0.05
C CYS A 65 -5.70 6.68 0.20
N GLY A 66 -5.52 5.56 0.89
CA GLY A 66 -6.61 4.66 1.23
C GLY A 66 -7.18 4.89 2.63
N LYS A 67 -7.88 3.89 3.16
CA LYS A 67 -8.51 3.95 4.48
C LYS A 67 -7.48 4.29 5.56
N ASN A 68 -7.93 5.05 6.55
CA ASN A 68 -7.16 5.43 7.74
C ASN A 68 -5.84 6.18 7.49
N SER A 69 -5.49 6.56 6.27
CA SER A 69 -4.28 7.33 5.95
C SER A 69 -4.21 8.62 6.78
N PHE A 70 -5.21 9.49 6.64
CA PHE A 70 -5.33 10.74 7.38
C PHE A 70 -5.42 10.52 8.89
N ALA A 71 -6.21 9.53 9.32
CA ALA A 71 -6.37 9.25 10.75
C ALA A 71 -5.06 8.81 11.42
N PHE A 72 -4.16 8.19 10.66
CA PHE A 72 -2.87 7.71 11.14
C PHE A 72 -1.78 8.78 11.04
N THR A 73 -1.68 9.49 9.92
CA THR A 73 -0.57 10.43 9.66
C THR A 73 -0.92 11.88 9.94
N GLY A 74 -2.21 12.23 9.98
CA GLY A 74 -2.69 13.61 9.97
C GLY A 74 -2.63 14.28 8.59
N LEU A 75 -1.92 13.71 7.62
CA LEU A 75 -1.66 14.34 6.33
C LEU A 75 -2.86 14.19 5.38
N GLU A 76 -3.28 15.29 4.77
CA GLU A 76 -4.28 15.29 3.70
C GLU A 76 -3.72 14.67 2.42
N GLU A 77 -4.58 14.14 1.55
CA GLU A 77 -4.14 13.45 0.34
C GLU A 77 -3.36 14.39 -0.59
N GLU A 78 -3.80 15.64 -0.71
CA GLU A 78 -3.17 16.70 -1.49
C GLU A 78 -1.75 17.03 -1.02
N GLU A 79 -1.45 16.80 0.26
CA GLU A 79 -0.12 16.99 0.83
C GLU A 79 0.82 15.83 0.50
N VAL A 80 0.28 14.64 0.22
CA VAL A 80 1.07 13.41 0.09
C VAL A 80 1.28 13.01 -1.38
N ILE A 81 0.28 13.25 -2.24
CA ILE A 81 0.29 12.83 -3.64
C ILE A 81 1.50 13.41 -4.41
N GLY A 82 2.12 12.56 -5.23
CA GLY A 82 3.28 12.87 -6.06
C GLY A 82 4.63 12.88 -5.33
N GLN A 83 4.60 12.84 -3.99
CA GLN A 83 5.80 12.75 -3.16
C GLN A 83 6.20 11.30 -2.92
N ARG A 84 7.50 11.09 -2.75
CA ARG A 84 8.04 9.78 -2.36
C ARG A 84 7.54 9.39 -0.97
N VAL A 85 6.98 8.19 -0.85
CA VAL A 85 6.30 7.72 0.38
C VAL A 85 7.25 7.68 1.58
N ASP A 86 8.51 7.30 1.36
CA ASP A 86 9.56 7.29 2.39
C ASP A 86 9.87 8.68 2.93
N GLN A 87 9.78 9.71 2.09
CA GLN A 87 10.11 11.08 2.45
C GLN A 87 8.93 11.77 3.13
N VAL A 88 7.75 11.70 2.52
CA VAL A 88 6.56 12.43 2.99
C VAL A 88 5.98 11.86 4.27
N LEU A 89 6.11 10.54 4.49
CA LEU A 89 5.73 9.89 5.74
C LEU A 89 6.91 9.78 6.73
N GLY A 90 8.09 10.31 6.37
CA GLY A 90 9.31 10.22 7.17
C GLY A 90 9.63 8.81 7.64
N LEU A 91 9.50 7.81 6.75
CA LEU A 91 9.66 6.40 7.09
C LEU A 91 11.10 6.12 7.49
N ARG A 92 11.28 5.57 8.69
CA ARG A 92 12.58 5.13 9.18
C ARG A 92 12.53 3.65 9.51
N PHE A 93 13.27 2.88 8.74
CA PHE A 93 13.47 1.45 8.96
C PHE A 93 14.76 1.20 9.74
N SER A 94 14.86 0.02 10.34
CA SER A 94 16.05 -0.38 11.10
C SER A 94 17.30 -0.47 10.21
N ASN A 95 18.46 -0.14 10.77
CA ASN A 95 19.79 -0.31 10.15
C ASN A 95 20.03 0.40 8.81
N GLY A 96 19.22 1.41 8.45
CA GLY A 96 19.38 2.13 7.18
C GLY A 96 19.00 1.32 5.95
N GLU A 97 18.25 0.23 6.12
CA GLU A 97 17.66 -0.50 4.99
C GLU A 97 16.57 0.34 4.32
N ASP A 98 16.37 0.10 3.02
CA ASP A 98 15.23 0.61 2.26
C ASP A 98 14.36 -0.56 1.76
N PRO A 99 13.42 -1.05 2.59
CA PRO A 99 12.44 -2.05 2.20
C PRO A 99 11.56 -1.63 1.02
N VAL A 100 11.26 -0.33 0.88
CA VAL A 100 10.43 0.20 -0.21
C VAL A 100 11.14 0.01 -1.54
N ALA A 101 12.41 0.43 -1.62
CA ALA A 101 13.23 0.19 -2.80
C ALA A 101 13.40 -1.30 -3.09
N THR A 102 13.58 -2.14 -2.06
CA THR A 102 13.69 -3.60 -2.23
C THR A 102 12.45 -4.18 -2.90
N VAL A 103 11.25 -3.77 -2.45
CA VAL A 103 9.98 -4.28 -2.98
C VAL A 103 9.78 -3.84 -4.43
N LEU A 104 10.08 -2.58 -4.74
CA LEU A 104 9.96 -2.02 -6.09
C LEU A 104 10.97 -2.63 -7.08
N GLU A 105 12.23 -2.81 -6.67
CA GLU A 105 13.29 -3.33 -7.55
C GLU A 105 13.12 -4.84 -7.83
N TRP A 106 12.79 -5.62 -6.80
CA TRP A 106 12.81 -7.08 -6.90
C TRP A 106 11.42 -7.70 -7.09
N GLY A 107 10.34 -6.91 -6.97
CA GLY A 107 8.97 -7.42 -7.06
C GLY A 107 8.63 -8.42 -5.95
N VAL A 108 9.30 -8.31 -4.80
CA VAL A 108 9.09 -9.18 -3.63
C VAL A 108 8.28 -8.45 -2.56
N ARG A 109 7.34 -9.13 -1.92
CA ARG A 109 6.62 -8.56 -0.76
C ARG A 109 7.50 -8.58 0.50
N LYS A 110 7.32 -7.60 1.36
CA LYS A 110 7.89 -7.56 2.72
C LYS A 110 6.77 -7.29 3.72
N LEU A 111 6.66 -8.12 4.75
CA LEU A 111 5.58 -8.06 5.75
C LEU A 111 6.13 -7.83 7.14
N GLU A 112 5.30 -7.26 8.01
CA GLU A 112 5.58 -6.98 9.42
C GLU A 112 6.91 -6.25 9.67
N VAL A 113 7.32 -5.38 8.75
CA VAL A 113 8.59 -4.66 8.85
C VAL A 113 8.42 -3.51 9.86
N PRO A 114 9.16 -3.49 10.98
CA PRO A 114 9.07 -2.38 11.93
C PRO A 114 9.52 -1.06 11.28
N VAL A 115 8.72 -0.01 11.47
CA VAL A 115 8.97 1.33 10.90
C VAL A 115 8.53 2.42 11.87
N GLU A 116 9.31 3.49 11.94
CA GLU A 116 8.89 4.75 12.55
C GLU A 116 8.36 5.69 11.46
N VAL A 117 7.21 6.31 11.72
CA VAL A 117 6.49 7.18 10.78
C VAL A 117 6.38 8.58 11.37
N SER A 118 6.71 9.61 10.58
CA SER A 118 6.59 11.02 10.97
C SER A 118 5.38 11.65 10.29
N GLY A 119 4.32 11.95 11.05
CA GLY A 119 3.09 12.60 10.55
C GLY A 119 3.08 14.14 10.68
N GLU A 120 1.92 14.78 10.48
CA GLU A 120 1.70 16.25 10.40
C GLU A 120 2.01 17.05 11.69
N ARG A 121 2.68 16.48 12.69
CA ARG A 121 3.00 17.16 13.95
C ARG A 121 4.36 16.80 14.55
N ASP A 122 5.30 16.31 13.75
CA ASP A 122 6.57 15.71 14.24
C ASP A 122 6.32 14.59 15.28
N VAL A 123 5.10 14.02 15.30
CA VAL A 123 4.76 12.91 16.17
C VAL A 123 5.23 11.65 15.46
N ALA A 124 6.35 11.13 15.92
CA ALA A 124 6.85 9.81 15.53
C ALA A 124 5.93 8.73 16.11
N ALA A 125 5.36 7.90 15.23
CA ALA A 125 4.59 6.72 15.61
C ALA A 125 5.33 5.46 15.16
N ASN A 126 5.43 4.48 16.06
CA ASN A 126 5.91 3.15 15.69
C ASN A 126 4.76 2.39 15.01
N ALA A 127 5.10 1.66 13.96
CA ALA A 127 4.18 0.87 13.19
C ALA A 127 4.87 -0.35 12.57
N LYS A 128 4.05 -1.26 12.04
CA LYS A 128 4.47 -2.31 11.12
C LYS A 128 4.07 -1.93 9.70
N ALA A 129 5.01 -2.06 8.77
CA ALA A 129 4.80 -1.88 7.35
C ALA A 129 4.69 -3.24 6.63
N ASP A 130 3.57 -3.44 5.96
CA ASP A 130 3.39 -4.48 4.95
C ASP A 130 3.44 -3.84 3.57
N MET A 131 4.26 -4.40 2.68
CA MET A 131 4.58 -3.84 1.37
C MET A 131 4.31 -4.90 0.30
N PHE A 132 3.42 -4.59 -0.64
CA PHE A 132 3.02 -5.46 -1.73
C PHE A 132 3.33 -4.80 -3.08
N PRO A 133 4.14 -5.41 -3.95
CA PRO A 133 4.38 -4.88 -5.29
C PRO A 133 3.12 -5.06 -6.15
N ALA A 134 2.89 -4.15 -7.09
CA ALA A 134 1.91 -4.38 -8.14
C ALA A 134 2.45 -5.43 -9.12
N TYR A 135 1.63 -6.43 -9.45
CA TYR A 135 1.98 -7.50 -10.39
C TYR A 135 1.37 -7.25 -11.78
N ASP A 136 1.50 -6.02 -12.26
CA ASP A 136 1.11 -5.55 -13.60
C ASP A 136 2.30 -4.91 -14.33
N ASP A 137 2.05 -4.38 -15.53
CA ASP A 137 3.10 -3.77 -16.37
C ASP A 137 3.53 -2.37 -15.88
N ASP A 138 2.70 -1.70 -15.06
CA ASP A 138 2.96 -0.35 -14.54
C ASP A 138 3.85 -0.38 -13.29
N GLY A 139 3.79 -1.49 -12.55
CA GLY A 139 4.52 -1.66 -11.30
C GLY A 139 3.95 -0.78 -10.18
N GLY A 140 4.75 -0.58 -9.14
CA GLY A 140 4.35 0.19 -7.97
C GLY A 140 4.15 -0.64 -6.72
N LEU A 141 3.58 -0.01 -5.70
CA LEU A 141 3.62 -0.51 -4.33
C LEU A 141 2.33 -0.15 -3.60
N LEU A 142 1.74 -1.14 -2.93
CA LEU A 142 0.81 -0.92 -1.84
C LEU A 142 1.57 -0.99 -0.52
N LEU A 143 1.60 0.13 0.21
CA LEU A 143 2.11 0.22 1.57
C LEU A 143 0.92 0.21 2.54
N VAL A 144 0.96 -0.71 3.50
CA VAL A 144 -0.01 -0.79 4.59
C VAL A 144 0.72 -0.59 5.91
N LEU A 145 0.34 0.45 6.66
CA LEU A 145 0.93 0.79 7.95
C LEU A 145 -0.04 0.43 9.08
N THR A 146 0.38 -0.44 9.99
CA THR A 146 -0.40 -0.81 11.18
C THR A 146 0.25 -0.19 12.41
N PRO A 147 -0.42 0.71 13.15
CA PRO A 147 0.14 1.31 14.35
C PRO A 147 0.50 0.24 15.40
N ASP A 148 1.62 0.44 16.09
CA ASP A 148 1.89 -0.30 17.32
C ASP A 148 1.00 0.25 18.45
N LYS A 149 0.48 -0.63 19.31
CA LYS A 149 -0.39 -0.27 20.44
C LYS A 149 0.40 0.11 21.69
#